data_AF-A0A926KV08-F1
#
_entry.id   AF-A0A926KV08-F1
#
_cell.length_a   1.000
_cell.length_b   1.000
_cell.length_c   1.000
_cell.angle_alpha   90.00
_cell.angle_beta   90.00
_cell.angle_gamma   90.00
#
_symmetry.space_group_name_H-M   'P 1'
#
loop_
_entity.id
_entity.type
_entity.pdbx_description
1 polymer ?
#
loop_
_entity_poly.entity_id
_entity_poly.type
_entity_poly.pdbx_seq_one_letter_code
_entity_poly.pdbx_strand_id
1 'polypeptide(L)'
;MDETLIQTFKRYYADYRAATDVDQSFADAYQALAYHVIEETGQLAQEGNLDEIQNLVREFNEIRLSVGGSNDSVKERFEQELVEHMLDRVSH
;
A
#
# COMPACT_ATOMS: atom_id res chain seq x y z
N MET A 1 -9.00 0.92 14.74
CA MET A 1 -8.77 -0.11 13.70
C MET A 1 -7.37 0.13 13.22
N ASP A 2 -6.49 -0.87 13.36
CA ASP A 2 -5.17 -0.83 12.75
C ASP A 2 -5.33 -0.72 11.23
N GLU A 3 -4.49 0.11 10.63
CA GLU A 3 -4.46 0.34 9.19
C GLU A 3 -4.03 -0.95 8.48
N THR A 4 -4.78 -1.39 7.46
CA THR A 4 -4.40 -2.59 6.69
C THR A 4 -3.27 -2.28 5.72
N LEU A 5 -2.53 -3.29 5.26
CA LEU A 5 -1.43 -3.05 4.31
C LEU A 5 -1.90 -2.39 3.01
N ILE A 6 -3.13 -2.66 2.57
CA ILE A 6 -3.68 -2.00 1.38
C ILE A 6 -3.98 -0.51 1.62
N GLN A 7 -4.36 -0.14 2.84
CA GLN A 7 -4.54 1.28 3.20
C GLN A 7 -3.18 1.98 3.27
N THR A 8 -2.18 1.36 3.89
CA THR A 8 -0.79 1.85 3.90
C THR A 8 -0.26 2.03 2.49
N PHE A 9 -0.53 1.08 1.58
CA PHE A 9 -0.11 1.18 0.18
C PHE A 9 -0.76 2.38 -0.53
N LYS A 10 -2.06 2.58 -0.35
CA LYS A 10 -2.77 3.75 -0.92
C LYS A 10 -2.26 5.07 -0.37
N ARG A 11 -1.92 5.14 0.92
CA ARG A 11 -1.31 6.32 1.52
C ARG A 11 0.04 6.63 0.88
N TYR A 12 0.94 5.65 0.81
CA TYR A 12 2.24 5.84 0.13
C TYR A 12 2.05 6.25 -1.33
N TYR A 13 1.10 5.63 -2.03
CA TYR A 13 0.79 6.03 -3.39
C TYR A 13 0.37 7.50 -3.50
N ALA A 14 -0.57 7.96 -2.66
CA ALA A 14 -1.00 9.35 -2.63
C ALA A 14 0.18 10.32 -2.36
N ASP A 15 1.08 9.95 -1.45
CA ASP A 15 2.26 10.74 -1.12
C ASP A 15 3.23 10.86 -2.30
N TYR A 16 3.53 9.75 -2.99
CA TYR A 16 4.40 9.76 -4.17
C TYR A 16 3.74 10.43 -5.38
N ARG A 17 2.42 10.27 -5.53
CA ARG A 17 1.64 10.84 -6.65
C ARG A 17 1.66 12.36 -6.69
N ALA A 18 1.88 13.01 -5.54
CA ALA A 18 2.09 14.45 -5.46
C ALA A 18 3.40 14.91 -6.12
N ALA A 19 4.37 14.01 -6.34
CA ALA A 19 5.71 14.32 -6.80
C ALA A 19 6.07 13.75 -8.19
N THR A 20 5.48 12.62 -8.60
CA THR A 20 5.84 11.93 -9.86
C THR A 20 4.61 11.44 -10.65
N ASP A 21 4.85 10.85 -11.83
CA ASP A 21 3.81 10.23 -12.66
C ASP A 21 3.28 8.92 -12.05
N VAL A 22 2.15 8.44 -12.55
CA VAL A 22 1.39 7.28 -12.04
C VAL A 22 2.24 6.03 -11.93
N ASP A 23 3.02 5.71 -12.97
CA ASP A 23 3.78 4.46 -13.02
C ASP A 23 4.91 4.46 -11.99
N GLN A 24 5.65 5.57 -11.93
CA GLN A 24 6.73 5.75 -10.96
C GLN A 24 6.18 5.80 -9.52
N SER A 25 5.10 6.54 -9.30
CA SER A 25 4.44 6.63 -7.98
C SER A 25 3.97 5.28 -7.47
N PHE A 26 3.39 4.46 -8.34
CA PHE A 26 2.92 3.12 -7.98
C PHE A 26 4.09 2.19 -7.65
N ALA A 27 5.16 2.23 -8.44
CA ALA A 27 6.36 1.45 -8.19
C ALA A 27 7.04 1.85 -6.88
N ASP A 28 7.19 3.15 -6.62
CA ASP A 28 7.80 3.68 -5.40
C ASP A 28 6.96 3.35 -4.17
N ALA A 29 5.64 3.49 -4.25
CA ALA A 29 4.73 3.12 -3.17
C ALA A 29 4.77 1.62 -2.86
N TYR A 30 4.87 0.77 -3.88
CA TYR A 30 4.99 -0.68 -3.68
C TYR A 30 6.33 -1.05 -3.03
N GLN A 31 7.42 -0.37 -3.43
CA GLN A 31 8.72 -0.56 -2.80
C GLN A 31 8.72 -0.09 -1.34
N ALA A 32 8.12 1.06 -1.05
CA ALA A 32 7.96 1.57 0.33
C ALA A 32 7.12 0.61 1.19
N LEU A 33 6.06 0.02 0.63
CA LEU A 33 5.27 -1.00 1.31
C LEU A 33 6.10 -2.25 1.64
N ALA A 34 6.95 -2.71 0.70
CA ALA A 34 7.82 -3.85 0.96
C ALA A 34 8.82 -3.58 2.10
N TYR A 35 9.40 -2.38 2.15
CA TYR A 35 10.25 -1.97 3.28
C TYR A 35 9.49 -1.95 4.60
N HIS A 36 8.30 -1.37 4.60
CA HIS A 36 7.43 -1.33 5.78
C HIS A 36 7.13 -2.74 6.32
N VAL A 37 6.78 -3.69 5.45
CA VAL A 37 6.54 -5.10 5.83
C VAL A 37 7.80 -5.75 6.41
N ILE A 38 8.99 -5.45 5.87
CA ILE A 38 10.25 -5.95 6.43
C ILE A 38 10.49 -5.42 7.84
N GLU A 39 10.29 -4.12 8.06
CA GLU A 39 10.47 -3.48 9.36
C GLU A 39 9.48 -4.01 10.40
N GLU A 40 8.19 -4.08 10.07
CA GLU A 40 7.16 -4.61 10.95
C GLU A 40 7.38 -6.10 11.28
N THR A 41 7.76 -6.91 10.29
CA THR A 41 8.13 -8.31 10.54
C THR A 41 9.29 -8.39 11.53
N GLY A 42 10.29 -7.53 11.39
CA GLY A 42 11.43 -7.47 12.30
C GLY A 42 11.02 -7.12 13.73
N GLN A 43 10.13 -6.15 13.90
CA GLN A 43 9.59 -5.77 15.21
C GLN A 43 8.76 -6.91 15.83
N LEU A 44 7.79 -7.45 15.10
CA LEU A 44 6.93 -8.53 15.58
C LEU A 44 7.73 -9.79 15.93
N ALA A 45 8.83 -10.06 15.21
CA ALA A 45 9.72 -11.18 15.50
C ALA A 45 10.47 -10.99 16.83
N GLN A 46 10.87 -9.75 17.16
CA GLN A 46 11.46 -9.43 18.46
C GLN A 46 10.45 -9.59 19.61
N GLU A 47 9.18 -9.29 19.34
CA GLU A 47 8.08 -9.43 20.30
C GLU A 47 7.56 -10.88 20.42
N GLY A 48 7.94 -11.77 19.51
CA GLY A 48 7.48 -13.16 19.46
C GLY A 48 6.06 -13.34 18.91
N ASN A 49 5.51 -12.31 18.25
CA ASN A 49 4.14 -12.29 17.71
C ASN A 49 4.06 -12.97 16.34
N LEU A 50 4.16 -14.31 16.32
CA LEU A 50 4.14 -15.10 15.09
C LEU A 50 2.79 -15.04 14.34
N ASP A 51 1.68 -14.91 15.06
CA ASP A 51 0.34 -14.82 14.44
C ASP A 51 0.18 -13.54 13.62
N GLU A 52 0.69 -12.42 14.13
CA GLU A 52 0.69 -11.13 13.44
C GLU A 52 1.63 -11.13 12.23
N ILE A 53 2.79 -11.79 12.34
CA ILE A 53 3.67 -12.00 11.18
C ILE A 53 2.96 -12.79 10.08
N GLN A 54 2.22 -13.85 10.44
CA GLN A 54 1.46 -14.62 9.45
C GLN A 54 0.38 -13.76 8.78
N ASN A 55 -0.33 -12.92 9.55
CA ASN A 55 -1.32 -12.00 9.01
C ASN A 55 -0.68 -10.99 8.04
N LEU A 56 0.41 -10.34 8.45
CA LEU A 56 1.16 -9.36 7.66
C LEU A 56 1.67 -9.96 6.34
N VAL A 57 2.28 -11.15 6.41
CA VAL A 57 2.79 -11.86 5.23
C VAL A 57 1.66 -12.31 4.31
N ARG A 58 0.50 -12.71 4.85
CA ARG A 58 -0.68 -13.06 4.04
C ARG A 58 -1.17 -11.85 3.26
N GLU A 59 -1.41 -10.71 3.93
CA GLU A 59 -1.87 -9.48 3.27
C GLU A 59 -0.88 -9.01 2.20
N PHE A 60 0.42 -9.02 2.49
CA PHE A 60 1.43 -8.63 1.51
C PHE A 60 1.43 -9.55 0.28
N ASN A 61 1.19 -10.85 0.47
CA ASN A 61 1.07 -11.79 -0.65
C ASN A 61 -0.17 -11.52 -1.52
N GLU A 62 -1.31 -11.17 -0.91
CA GLU A 62 -2.53 -10.80 -1.64
C GLU A 62 -2.31 -9.55 -2.50
N ILE A 63 -1.61 -8.55 -1.96
CA ILE A 63 -1.22 -7.34 -2.70
C ILE A 63 -0.25 -7.72 -3.83
N ARG A 64 0.80 -8.50 -3.55
CA ARG A 64 1.77 -8.94 -4.55
C ARG A 64 1.11 -9.69 -5.70
N LEU A 65 0.15 -10.57 -5.43
CA LEU A 65 -0.60 -11.29 -6.46
C LEU A 65 -1.45 -10.35 -7.31
N SER A 66 -2.03 -9.32 -6.69
CA SER A 66 -2.81 -8.30 -7.39
C SER A 66 -1.93 -7.42 -8.30
N VAL A 67 -0.65 -7.23 -7.94
CA VAL A 67 0.32 -6.42 -8.71
C VAL A 67 1.06 -7.23 -9.79
N GLY A 68 1.34 -8.52 -9.58
CA GLY A 68 2.25 -9.34 -10.39
C GLY A 68 1.78 -9.75 -11.80
N GLY A 69 0.71 -9.15 -12.33
CA GLY A 69 0.19 -9.38 -13.68
C GLY A 69 0.21 -8.11 -14.53
N SER A 70 -0.98 -7.59 -14.89
CA SER A 70 -1.18 -6.22 -15.38
C SER A 70 -1.68 -5.39 -14.20
N ASN A 71 -0.80 -4.53 -13.68
CA ASN A 71 -1.12 -3.64 -12.56
C ASN A 71 -1.95 -2.42 -12.99
N ASP A 72 -2.30 -2.31 -14.28
CA ASP A 72 -3.06 -1.19 -14.83
C ASP A 72 -4.40 -1.03 -14.11
N SER A 73 -5.15 -2.12 -13.94
CA SER A 73 -6.43 -2.09 -13.21
C SER A 73 -6.30 -1.68 -11.74
N VAL A 74 -5.17 -2.01 -11.10
CA VAL A 74 -4.89 -1.63 -9.70
C VAL A 74 -4.50 -0.16 -9.63
N LYS A 75 -3.66 0.31 -10.57
CA LYS A 75 -3.29 1.73 -10.71
C LYS A 75 -4.50 2.60 -11.00
N GLU A 76 -5.35 2.20 -11.93
CA GLU A 76 -6.59 2.92 -12.27
C GLU A 76 -7.50 3.04 -11.05
N ARG A 77 -7.64 1.96 -10.27
CA ARG A 77 -8.40 1.99 -9.02
C ARG A 77 -7.78 2.94 -8.00
N PHE A 78 -6.45 2.94 -7.86
CA PHE A 78 -5.75 3.84 -6.93
C PHE A 78 -5.92 5.31 -7.35
N GLU A 79 -5.80 5.61 -8.64
CA GLU A 79 -6.06 6.96 -9.18
C GLU A 79 -7.52 7.38 -8.95
N GLN A 80 -8.49 6.49 -9.21
CA GLN A 80 -9.90 6.80 -9.01
C GLN A 80 -10.19 7.13 -7.54
N GLU A 81 -9.77 6.26 -6.62
CA GLU A 81 -10.00 6.46 -5.20
C GLU A 81 -9.28 7.72 -4.67
N LEU A 82 -8.09 8.03 -5.19
CA LEU A 82 -7.36 9.25 -4.84
C LEU A 82 -8.13 10.51 -5.28
N VAL A 83 -8.64 10.51 -6.52
CA VAL A 83 -9.43 11.63 -7.07
C VAL A 83 -10.73 11.81 -6.28
N GLU A 84 -11.44 10.72 -5.97
CA GLU A 84 -12.64 10.75 -5.13
C GLU A 84 -12.35 11.37 -3.76
N HIS A 85 -11.27 10.95 -3.09
CA HIS A 85 -10.84 11.53 -1.82
C HIS A 85 -10.47 13.02 -1.90
N MET A 86 -9.90 13.47 -3.02
CA MET A 86 -9.60 14.89 -3.23
C MET A 86 -10.88 15.72 -3.45
N LEU A 87 -11.83 15.21 -4.22
CA LEU A 87 -13.10 15.87 -4.49
C LEU A 87 -13.94 16.03 -3.21
N ASP A 88 -13.97 15.02 -2.37
CA ASP A 88 -14.66 15.06 -1.08
C ASP A 88 -14.08 16.12 -0.13
N ARG A 89 -12.76 16.33 -0.16
CA ARG A 89 -12.07 17.36 0.65
C ARG A 89 -12.33 18.79 0.16
N VAL A 90 -12.61 18.99 -1.12
CA VAL A 90 -12.90 20.31 -1.70
C VAL A 90 -14.38 20.69 -1.59
N SER A 91 -15.26 19.69 -1.39
CA SER A 91 -16.70 19.86 -1.30
C SER A 91 -17.22 20.16 0.12
N HIS A 92 -16.32 20.29 1.11
CA HIS A 92 -16.59 20.67 2.51
C HIS A 92 -15.81 21.93 2.87
#